data_AF-A0A7U9DJS5-F1
#
_entry.id   AF-A0A7U9DJS5-F1
#
_cell.length_a   1.000
_cell.length_b   1.000
_cell.length_c   1.000
_cell.angle_alpha   90.00
_cell.angle_beta   90.00
_cell.angle_gamma   90.00
#
_symmetry.space_group_name_H-M   'P 1'
#
loop_
_entity.id
_entity.type
_entity.pdbx_description
1 polymer ?
#
loop_
_entity_poly.entity_id
_entity_poly.type
_entity_poly.pdbx_seq_one_letter_code
_entity_poly.pdbx_strand_id
1 'polypeptide(L)'
;MTAFILVSGMFTGTHIWQDTAARLTARGAEVHTVALTGLDAPRAAAAPGVDLETHIADVLAVIDSVGAAGDRRIVLVGHDYGIHPAVGAADRRAERVDRIVHLDSGLPRDGVPALAAVPDQSLRERLAGAAGADGVLPPPAHEEWPRWGSTAGVPDAALDRLTALAAPQPLGTLLQPLRLTGAVDPVPTTGVLCTGNGTSIELVQMLVRLGDPALRPLTDPRVSFFELPTGHWPMLSLPAELTDVLLRAAAGEGHRLEPVDDTEGPGHLRPFLMDVPDVPRERHGNLDLYLPDAEEPRPAVVLVHGGPVPADARPTPRDWPGLTGYARCVAGDGAVGALLDHRLHDLGDFERAAADVAAAVEVVRADPRVDGDRVALWFFSGGGLIAADWLDAPPAWLRCLAATYPVLAPLPNWGLSESRFRPVRAVANAGALPVVLTRVGREMPEIAATVEEFLAAAKDCGADVEVVDVPHGHHGFETIDLTDESRTAVRHALRTVLDHAFGGHAR
;
A
#
# COMPACT_ATOMS: atom_id res chain seq x y z
N MET A 1 -25.52 11.39 -25.42
CA MET A 1 -24.68 10.20 -25.68
C MET A 1 -23.40 10.34 -24.85
N THR A 2 -22.86 9.25 -24.32
CA THR A 2 -21.60 9.28 -23.55
C THR A 2 -20.44 8.88 -24.46
N ALA A 3 -19.37 9.67 -24.44
CA ALA A 3 -18.12 9.39 -25.15
C ALA A 3 -17.05 9.00 -24.12
N PHE A 4 -16.45 7.81 -24.28
CA PHE A 4 -15.32 7.36 -23.48
C PHE A 4 -14.02 7.63 -24.22
N ILE A 5 -13.10 8.32 -23.55
CA ILE A 5 -11.73 8.52 -24.03
C ILE A 5 -10.83 7.64 -23.16
N LEU A 6 -10.18 6.64 -23.77
CA LEU A 6 -9.40 5.61 -23.09
C LEU A 6 -7.91 5.86 -23.30
N VAL A 7 -7.16 6.02 -22.21
CA VAL A 7 -5.72 6.34 -22.22
C VAL A 7 -4.95 5.20 -21.55
N SER A 8 -4.02 4.60 -22.29
CA SER A 8 -3.22 3.44 -21.85
C SER A 8 -2.06 3.82 -20.92
N GLY A 9 -1.62 2.85 -20.12
CA GLY A 9 -0.48 2.96 -19.20
C GLY A 9 0.89 2.79 -19.85
N MET A 10 1.93 2.67 -19.02
CA MET A 10 3.31 2.55 -19.49
C MET A 10 3.49 1.34 -20.41
N PHE A 11 4.36 1.49 -21.41
CA PHE A 11 4.69 0.45 -22.40
C PHE A 11 3.52 -0.06 -23.25
N THR A 12 2.29 0.40 -23.03
CA THR A 12 1.09 -0.14 -23.67
C THR A 12 0.43 0.90 -24.58
N GLY A 13 -0.25 0.41 -25.62
CA GLY A 13 -0.95 1.25 -26.59
C GLY A 13 -2.45 0.96 -26.60
N THR A 14 -3.15 1.50 -27.60
CA THR A 14 -4.60 1.34 -27.83
C THR A 14 -5.07 -0.11 -27.91
N HIS A 15 -4.17 -1.06 -28.25
CA HIS A 15 -4.49 -2.46 -28.42
C HIS A 15 -5.06 -3.14 -27.16
N ILE A 16 -4.71 -2.66 -25.95
CA ILE A 16 -5.23 -3.24 -24.70
C ILE A 16 -6.73 -2.98 -24.52
N TRP A 17 -7.26 -1.95 -25.19
CA TRP A 17 -8.65 -1.53 -25.04
C TRP A 17 -9.60 -2.20 -26.03
N GLN A 18 -9.12 -3.01 -26.99
CA GLN A 18 -9.92 -3.52 -28.10
C GLN A 18 -11.25 -4.15 -27.65
N ASP A 19 -11.19 -5.07 -26.69
CA ASP A 19 -12.38 -5.79 -26.21
C ASP A 19 -13.32 -4.88 -25.41
N THR A 20 -12.77 -4.02 -24.55
CA THR A 20 -13.56 -3.06 -23.75
C THR A 20 -14.23 -2.02 -24.66
N ALA A 21 -13.52 -1.51 -25.67
CA ALA A 21 -14.04 -0.55 -26.63
C ALA A 21 -15.16 -1.14 -27.49
N ALA A 22 -14.99 -2.38 -27.97
CA ALA A 22 -16.03 -3.10 -28.71
C ALA A 22 -17.31 -3.27 -27.86
N ARG A 23 -17.15 -3.61 -26.58
CA ARG A 23 -18.27 -3.81 -25.64
C ARG A 23 -18.98 -2.50 -25.29
N LEU A 24 -18.25 -1.43 -25.01
CA LEU A 24 -18.82 -0.09 -24.79
C LEU A 24 -19.60 0.40 -26.03
N THR A 25 -19.03 0.19 -27.22
CA THR A 25 -19.69 0.54 -28.50
C THR A 25 -20.98 -0.27 -28.69
N ALA A 26 -20.96 -1.58 -28.40
CA ALA A 26 -22.16 -2.42 -28.46
C ALA A 26 -23.25 -1.98 -27.47
N ARG A 27 -22.89 -1.25 -26.41
CA ARG A 27 -23.81 -0.63 -25.44
C ARG A 27 -24.23 0.80 -25.82
N GLY A 28 -23.88 1.25 -27.03
CA GLY A 28 -24.29 2.54 -27.58
C GLY A 28 -23.45 3.74 -27.12
N ALA A 29 -22.29 3.49 -26.50
CA ALA A 29 -21.33 4.55 -26.20
C ALA A 29 -20.47 4.86 -27.43
N GLU A 30 -20.01 6.11 -27.52
CA GLU A 30 -18.92 6.47 -28.43
C GLU A 30 -17.59 6.20 -27.71
N VAL A 31 -16.59 5.65 -28.40
CA VAL A 31 -15.32 5.25 -27.78
C VAL A 31 -14.15 5.74 -28.63
N HIS A 32 -13.20 6.37 -27.97
CA HIS A 32 -11.94 6.84 -28.56
C HIS A 32 -10.78 6.32 -27.74
N THR A 33 -9.89 5.55 -28.36
CA THR A 33 -8.63 5.12 -27.73
C THR A 33 -7.54 6.10 -28.14
N VAL A 34 -6.89 6.73 -27.17
CA VAL A 34 -5.85 7.73 -27.45
C VAL A 34 -4.57 7.03 -27.90
N ALA A 35 -4.09 7.38 -29.09
CA ALA A 35 -2.82 6.89 -29.59
C ALA A 35 -1.67 7.77 -29.07
N LEU A 36 -1.10 7.42 -27.92
CA LEU A 36 -0.06 8.24 -27.30
C LEU A 36 1.22 8.20 -28.14
N THR A 37 1.78 9.38 -28.42
CA THR A 37 2.98 9.54 -29.24
C THR A 37 4.12 8.71 -28.66
N GLY A 38 4.65 7.79 -29.46
CA GLY A 38 5.74 6.89 -29.07
C GLY A 38 5.32 5.55 -28.44
N LEU A 39 4.04 5.33 -28.11
CA LEU A 39 3.56 4.08 -27.50
C LEU A 39 2.70 3.20 -28.42
N ASP A 40 2.11 3.76 -29.48
CA ASP A 40 1.26 3.00 -30.42
C ASP A 40 1.96 2.52 -31.72
N ALA A 41 3.25 2.80 -31.87
CA ALA A 41 4.04 2.35 -33.02
C ALA A 41 5.04 1.24 -32.59
N PRO A 42 4.80 -0.03 -32.95
CA PRO A 42 5.76 -1.09 -32.66
C PRO A 42 7.08 -0.82 -33.40
N ARG A 43 8.18 -0.74 -32.64
CA ARG A 43 9.56 -0.58 -33.12
C ARG A 43 9.96 0.76 -33.77
N ALA A 44 9.14 1.80 -33.73
CA ALA A 44 9.65 3.14 -34.07
C ALA A 44 10.56 3.63 -32.93
N ALA A 45 11.78 4.05 -33.25
CA ALA A 45 12.61 4.78 -32.30
C ALA A 45 11.77 5.96 -31.77
N ALA A 46 11.53 6.01 -30.46
CA ALA A 46 10.85 7.15 -29.85
C ALA A 46 11.49 8.43 -30.40
N ALA A 47 10.67 9.29 -31.01
CA ALA A 47 11.18 10.56 -31.50
C ALA A 47 11.87 11.29 -30.34
N PRO A 48 13.07 11.87 -30.53
CA PRO A 48 13.73 12.62 -29.47
C PRO A 48 12.79 13.71 -28.95
N GLY A 49 12.71 13.87 -27.62
CA GLY A 49 11.93 14.94 -26.98
C GLY A 49 10.44 14.65 -26.72
N VAL A 50 9.99 13.39 -26.76
CA VAL A 50 8.64 13.03 -26.26
C VAL A 50 8.61 13.13 -24.74
N ASP A 51 7.69 13.95 -24.24
CA ASP A 51 7.53 14.28 -22.83
C ASP A 51 6.05 14.20 -22.38
N LEU A 52 5.77 14.54 -21.12
CA LEU A 52 4.41 14.48 -20.57
C LEU A 52 3.47 15.47 -21.27
N GLU A 53 3.95 16.66 -21.64
CA GLU A 53 3.14 17.65 -22.37
C GLU A 53 2.78 17.18 -23.79
N THR A 54 3.66 16.41 -24.43
CA THR A 54 3.36 15.72 -25.69
C THR A 54 2.17 14.78 -25.53
N HIS A 55 2.17 13.95 -24.48
CA HIS A 55 1.07 13.02 -24.20
C HIS A 55 -0.22 13.75 -23.77
N ILE A 56 -0.11 14.86 -23.04
CA ILE A 56 -1.26 15.73 -22.73
C ILE A 56 -1.87 16.29 -24.03
N ALA A 57 -1.04 16.73 -24.98
CA ALA A 57 -1.50 17.25 -26.27
C ALA A 57 -2.26 16.18 -27.09
N ASP A 58 -1.81 14.92 -27.05
CA ASP A 58 -2.50 13.80 -27.71
C ASP A 58 -3.91 13.60 -27.13
N VAL A 59 -4.07 13.64 -25.80
CA VAL A 59 -5.38 13.52 -25.15
C VAL A 59 -6.27 14.74 -25.44
N LEU A 60 -5.70 15.95 -25.43
CA LEU A 60 -6.43 17.18 -25.76
C LEU A 60 -6.99 17.16 -27.17
N ALA A 61 -6.22 16.67 -28.15
CA ALA A 61 -6.67 16.57 -29.53
C ALA A 61 -7.94 15.72 -29.66
N VAL A 62 -8.03 14.63 -28.88
CA VAL A 62 -9.22 13.76 -28.85
C VAL A 62 -10.38 14.45 -28.13
N ILE A 63 -10.15 15.09 -26.97
CA ILE A 63 -11.19 15.87 -26.26
C ILE A 63 -11.79 16.93 -27.18
N ASP A 64 -10.94 17.72 -27.86
CA ASP A 64 -11.37 18.81 -28.75
C ASP A 64 -12.13 18.27 -29.97
N SER A 65 -11.70 17.14 -30.53
CA SER A 65 -12.41 16.47 -31.63
C SER A 65 -13.81 15.99 -31.22
N VAL A 66 -13.97 15.44 -30.02
CA VAL A 66 -15.25 14.96 -29.49
C VAL A 66 -16.17 16.14 -29.15
N GLY A 67 -15.62 17.17 -28.50
CA GLY A 67 -16.36 18.36 -28.07
C GLY A 67 -16.88 19.23 -29.22
N ALA A 68 -16.20 19.24 -30.36
CA ALA A 68 -16.65 19.96 -31.56
C ALA A 68 -17.96 19.41 -32.14
N ALA A 69 -18.36 18.18 -31.79
CA ALA A 69 -19.46 17.48 -32.44
C ALA A 69 -20.84 17.63 -31.73
N GLY A 70 -20.97 18.37 -30.62
CA GLY A 70 -22.24 18.64 -29.90
C GLY A 70 -22.22 18.31 -28.39
N ASP A 71 -23.40 18.25 -27.74
CA ASP A 71 -23.58 18.01 -26.29
C ASP A 71 -23.31 16.53 -25.86
N ARG A 72 -22.07 16.08 -26.02
CA ARG A 72 -21.60 14.77 -25.52
C ARG A 72 -21.13 14.89 -24.08
N ARG A 73 -21.44 13.87 -23.29
CA ARG A 73 -20.81 13.71 -21.96
C ARG A 73 -19.49 12.96 -22.12
N ILE A 74 -18.38 13.57 -21.74
CA ILE A 74 -17.05 12.99 -21.88
C ILE A 74 -16.64 12.31 -20.57
N VAL A 75 -16.31 11.03 -20.66
CA VAL A 75 -15.71 10.24 -19.58
C VAL A 75 -14.28 9.91 -19.98
N LEU A 76 -13.33 10.48 -19.27
CA LEU A 76 -11.90 10.29 -19.53
C LEU A 76 -11.35 9.20 -18.60
N VAL A 77 -10.89 8.09 -19.17
CA VAL A 77 -10.39 6.93 -18.44
C VAL A 77 -8.88 6.84 -18.62
N GLY A 78 -8.12 7.01 -17.54
CA GLY A 78 -6.68 6.81 -17.52
C GLY A 78 -6.33 5.53 -16.78
N HIS A 79 -5.64 4.61 -17.44
CA HIS A 79 -5.06 3.42 -16.82
C HIS A 79 -3.60 3.66 -16.45
N ASP A 80 -3.19 3.27 -15.24
CA ASP A 80 -1.78 3.37 -14.81
C ASP A 80 -1.19 4.77 -15.08
N TYR A 81 -0.09 4.89 -15.83
CA TYR A 81 0.54 6.14 -16.25
C TYR A 81 -0.41 7.04 -17.02
N GLY A 82 -1.31 6.47 -17.83
CA GLY A 82 -2.26 7.17 -18.69
C GLY A 82 -3.17 8.14 -17.94
N ILE A 83 -3.30 7.99 -16.61
CA ILE A 83 -3.99 8.97 -15.77
C ILE A 83 -3.30 10.34 -15.73
N HIS A 84 -1.98 10.42 -15.88
CA HIS A 84 -1.24 11.69 -15.84
C HIS A 84 -1.59 12.60 -17.03
N PRO A 85 -1.43 12.16 -18.30
CA PRO A 85 -1.85 12.98 -19.42
C PRO A 85 -3.37 13.20 -19.45
N ALA A 86 -4.16 12.24 -18.95
CA ALA A 86 -5.61 12.42 -18.81
C ALA A 86 -5.97 13.58 -17.87
N VAL A 87 -5.46 13.60 -16.64
CA VAL A 87 -5.71 14.67 -15.67
C VAL A 87 -5.15 16.00 -16.17
N GLY A 88 -3.96 16.02 -16.76
CA GLY A 88 -3.37 17.23 -17.35
C GLY A 88 -4.20 17.84 -18.49
N ALA A 89 -4.81 16.99 -19.33
CA ALA A 89 -5.72 17.42 -20.38
C ALA A 89 -7.07 17.88 -19.82
N ALA A 90 -7.62 17.17 -18.82
CA ALA A 90 -8.85 17.54 -18.14
C ALA A 90 -8.73 18.89 -17.42
N ASP A 91 -7.59 19.21 -16.80
CA ASP A 91 -7.35 20.53 -16.19
C ASP A 91 -7.41 21.66 -17.22
N ARG A 92 -6.96 21.42 -18.46
CA ARG A 92 -7.00 22.40 -19.56
C ARG A 92 -8.37 22.48 -20.27
N ARG A 93 -9.29 21.54 -19.99
CA ARG A 93 -10.62 21.41 -20.60
C ARG A 93 -11.67 20.98 -19.58
N ALA A 94 -11.60 21.52 -18.36
CA ALA A 94 -12.42 21.07 -17.25
C ALA A 94 -13.92 21.22 -17.53
N GLU A 95 -14.30 22.21 -18.34
CA GLU A 95 -15.68 22.45 -18.76
C GLU A 95 -16.21 21.43 -19.79
N ARG A 96 -15.34 20.58 -20.33
CA ARG A 96 -15.68 19.54 -21.33
C ARG A 96 -15.74 18.14 -20.74
N VAL A 97 -15.11 17.91 -19.59
CA VAL A 97 -14.99 16.57 -19.00
C VAL A 97 -16.03 16.42 -17.90
N ASP A 98 -16.95 15.48 -18.07
CA ASP A 98 -18.01 15.18 -17.09
C ASP A 98 -17.51 14.28 -15.96
N ARG A 99 -16.50 13.45 -16.23
CA ARG A 99 -15.91 12.55 -15.25
C ARG A 99 -14.52 12.06 -15.66
N ILE A 100 -13.65 11.89 -14.66
CA ILE A 100 -12.35 11.22 -14.80
C ILE A 100 -12.42 9.87 -14.09
N VAL A 101 -11.95 8.81 -14.74
CA VAL A 101 -11.83 7.47 -14.17
C VAL A 101 -10.37 7.11 -14.04
N HIS A 102 -9.92 6.91 -12.81
CA HIS A 102 -8.60 6.39 -12.44
C HIS A 102 -8.70 4.86 -12.43
N LEU A 103 -8.25 4.21 -13.50
CA LEU A 103 -8.27 2.76 -13.62
C LEU A 103 -6.95 2.19 -13.13
N ASP A 104 -6.98 1.60 -11.94
CA ASP A 104 -5.83 0.99 -11.26
C ASP A 104 -4.56 1.84 -11.33
N SER A 105 -4.71 3.11 -10.95
CA SER A 105 -3.69 4.14 -11.10
C SER A 105 -3.54 4.96 -9.82
N GLY A 106 -2.41 5.68 -9.71
CA GLY A 106 -2.21 6.66 -8.65
C GLY A 106 -3.11 7.90 -8.75
N LEU A 107 -2.86 8.86 -7.87
CA LEU A 107 -3.50 10.18 -7.83
C LEU A 107 -2.48 11.25 -8.24
N PRO A 108 -2.49 11.70 -9.51
CA PRO A 108 -1.59 12.77 -9.95
C PRO A 108 -1.78 14.04 -9.12
N ARG A 109 -0.68 14.73 -8.82
CA ARG A 109 -0.65 15.99 -8.08
C ARG A 109 0.17 17.03 -8.84
N ASP A 110 -0.17 18.30 -8.67
CA ASP A 110 0.63 19.39 -9.23
C ASP A 110 2.09 19.31 -8.75
N GLY A 111 3.02 19.49 -9.68
CA GLY A 111 4.46 19.43 -9.45
C GLY A 111 5.01 18.03 -9.21
N VAL A 112 4.18 16.97 -9.17
CA VAL A 112 4.64 15.60 -8.98
C VAL A 112 4.80 14.91 -10.34
N PRO A 113 5.98 14.36 -10.66
CA PRO A 113 6.20 13.62 -11.89
C PRO A 113 5.55 12.22 -11.83
N ALA A 114 5.20 11.66 -12.99
CA ALA A 114 4.56 10.34 -13.06
C ALA A 114 5.45 9.21 -12.53
N LEU A 115 6.78 9.40 -12.53
CA LEU A 115 7.74 8.49 -11.88
C LEU A 115 7.35 8.18 -10.43
N ALA A 116 6.75 9.11 -9.69
CA ALA A 116 6.38 8.89 -8.29
C ALA A 116 5.30 7.80 -8.10
N ALA A 117 4.51 7.53 -9.13
CA ALA A 117 3.47 6.49 -9.11
C ALA A 117 3.95 5.14 -9.69
N VAL A 118 5.18 5.07 -10.21
CA VAL A 118 5.74 3.83 -10.75
C VAL A 118 6.02 2.86 -9.61
N PRO A 119 5.46 1.63 -9.63
CA PRO A 119 5.64 0.68 -8.54
C PRO A 119 7.12 0.37 -8.27
N ASP A 120 7.89 0.03 -9.30
CA ASP A 120 9.31 -0.36 -9.18
C ASP A 120 10.15 0.71 -8.46
N GLN A 121 10.48 0.43 -7.20
CA GLN A 121 11.25 1.34 -6.36
C GLN A 121 12.68 1.54 -6.88
N SER A 122 13.33 0.47 -7.33
CA SER A 122 14.72 0.53 -7.81
C SER A 122 14.83 1.45 -9.03
N LEU A 123 13.82 1.45 -9.88
CA LEU A 123 13.69 2.36 -11.01
C LEU A 123 13.48 3.80 -10.54
N ARG A 124 12.57 4.04 -9.59
CA ARG A 124 12.33 5.37 -9.01
C ARG A 124 13.61 5.96 -8.44
N GLU A 125 14.37 5.19 -7.68
CA GLU A 125 15.65 5.61 -7.10
C GLU A 125 16.72 5.90 -8.15
N ARG A 126 16.88 5.00 -9.12
CA ARG A 126 17.85 5.16 -10.22
C ARG A 126 17.58 6.41 -11.06
N LEU A 127 16.31 6.78 -11.22
CA LEU A 127 15.88 7.94 -12.00
C LEU A 127 15.63 9.19 -11.14
N ALA A 128 15.77 9.09 -9.80
CA ALA A 128 15.60 10.22 -8.91
C ALA A 128 16.63 11.31 -9.27
N GLY A 129 16.15 12.54 -9.48
CA GLY A 129 17.00 13.67 -9.86
C GLY A 129 17.44 13.69 -11.33
N ALA A 130 17.00 12.75 -12.17
CA ALA A 130 17.26 12.74 -13.61
C ALA A 130 16.33 13.67 -14.39
N ALA A 131 15.81 14.75 -13.77
CA ALA A 131 14.86 15.65 -14.42
C ALA A 131 15.44 16.21 -15.74
N GLY A 132 14.70 16.05 -16.84
CA GLY A 132 15.16 16.45 -18.18
C GLY A 132 16.15 15.47 -18.84
N ALA A 133 16.34 14.27 -18.29
CA ALA A 133 17.12 13.24 -18.97
C ALA A 133 16.38 12.73 -20.22
N ASP A 134 17.13 12.65 -21.32
CA ASP A 134 16.68 12.04 -22.56
C ASP A 134 16.85 10.51 -22.53
N GLY A 135 15.99 9.80 -23.25
CA GLY A 135 16.08 8.36 -23.44
C GLY A 135 14.75 7.64 -23.31
N VAL A 136 14.81 6.31 -23.30
CA VAL A 136 13.65 5.43 -23.16
C VAL A 136 13.92 4.34 -22.13
N LEU A 137 12.89 3.92 -21.41
CA LEU A 137 12.88 2.64 -20.71
C LEU A 137 12.54 1.54 -21.70
N PRO A 138 13.30 0.43 -21.74
CA PRO A 138 12.97 -0.70 -22.58
C PRO A 138 11.64 -1.33 -22.13
N PRO A 139 10.85 -1.89 -23.06
CA PRO A 139 9.64 -2.63 -22.70
C PRO A 139 10.00 -3.88 -21.89
N PRO A 140 9.15 -4.31 -20.95
CA PRO A 140 9.38 -5.50 -20.15
C PRO A 140 9.32 -6.78 -21.00
N ALA A 141 10.16 -7.75 -20.64
CA ALA A 141 9.97 -9.14 -21.05
C ALA A 141 8.75 -9.75 -20.35
N HIS A 142 8.32 -10.92 -20.84
CA HIS A 142 7.11 -11.60 -20.35
C HIS A 142 7.15 -11.83 -18.83
N GLU A 143 8.31 -12.25 -18.30
CA GLU A 143 8.53 -12.54 -16.88
C GLU A 143 8.70 -11.28 -16.02
N GLU A 144 8.89 -10.10 -16.64
CA GLU A 144 9.14 -8.84 -15.96
C GLU A 144 7.85 -8.04 -15.70
N TRP A 145 6.73 -8.39 -16.34
CA TRP A 145 5.43 -7.73 -16.11
C TRP A 145 5.01 -7.63 -14.64
N PRO A 146 5.22 -8.65 -13.78
CA PRO A 146 4.92 -8.55 -12.35
C PRO A 146 5.63 -7.42 -11.60
N ARG A 147 6.68 -6.81 -12.16
CA ARG A 147 7.32 -5.60 -11.60
C ARG A 147 6.51 -4.33 -11.80
N TRP A 148 5.64 -4.33 -12.80
CA TRP A 148 4.82 -3.18 -13.21
C TRP A 148 3.39 -3.28 -12.72
N GLY A 149 2.93 -4.49 -12.38
CA GLY A 149 1.63 -4.75 -11.80
C GLY A 149 1.31 -6.24 -11.82
N SER A 150 0.39 -6.67 -10.95
CA SER A 150 -0.09 -8.05 -10.90
C SER A 150 -0.67 -8.48 -12.24
N THR A 151 -0.24 -9.63 -12.75
CA THR A 151 -0.81 -10.26 -13.97
C THR A 151 -1.98 -11.19 -13.65
N ALA A 152 -2.45 -11.24 -12.40
CA ALA A 152 -3.52 -12.13 -11.98
C ALA A 152 -4.78 -11.99 -12.85
N GLY A 153 -5.29 -13.12 -13.35
CA GLY A 153 -6.47 -13.18 -14.21
C GLY A 153 -6.23 -12.84 -15.68
N VAL A 154 -5.05 -12.32 -16.06
CA VAL A 154 -4.70 -12.10 -17.47
C VAL A 154 -4.39 -13.46 -18.11
N PRO A 155 -5.08 -13.87 -19.19
CA PRO A 155 -4.76 -15.11 -19.88
C PRO A 155 -3.35 -15.08 -20.49
N ASP A 156 -2.63 -16.20 -20.49
CA ASP A 156 -1.25 -16.29 -21.04
C ASP A 156 -1.16 -15.73 -22.47
N ALA A 157 -2.10 -16.07 -23.34
CA ALA A 157 -2.12 -15.56 -24.72
C ALA A 157 -2.30 -14.03 -24.80
N ALA A 158 -2.99 -13.43 -23.83
CA ALA A 158 -3.12 -11.98 -23.72
C ALA A 158 -1.83 -11.34 -23.18
N LEU A 159 -1.15 -12.01 -22.23
CA LEU A 159 0.15 -11.57 -21.69
C LEU A 159 1.28 -11.67 -22.74
N ASP A 160 1.29 -12.74 -23.53
CA ASP A 160 2.17 -12.90 -24.70
C ASP A 160 1.95 -11.76 -25.70
N ARG A 161 0.68 -11.43 -25.97
CA ARG A 161 0.32 -10.34 -26.89
C ARG A 161 0.71 -8.98 -26.32
N LEU A 162 0.50 -8.75 -25.02
CA LEU A 162 0.92 -7.53 -24.32
C LEU A 162 2.43 -7.35 -24.43
N THR A 163 3.20 -8.40 -24.18
CA THR A 163 4.67 -8.42 -24.33
C THR A 163 5.09 -8.13 -25.77
N ALA A 164 4.48 -8.80 -26.76
CA ALA A 164 4.85 -8.66 -28.17
C ALA A 164 4.56 -7.26 -28.74
N LEU A 165 3.60 -6.54 -28.15
CA LEU A 165 3.18 -5.20 -28.56
C LEU A 165 3.70 -4.09 -27.64
N ALA A 166 4.48 -4.42 -26.62
CA ALA A 166 5.03 -3.44 -25.69
C ALA A 166 6.00 -2.48 -26.40
N ALA A 167 5.87 -1.19 -26.11
CA ALA A 167 6.69 -0.12 -26.67
C ALA A 167 7.65 0.45 -25.62
N PRO A 168 8.85 0.92 -25.99
CA PRO A 168 9.72 1.64 -25.05
C PRO A 168 9.04 2.90 -24.48
N GLN A 169 9.15 3.15 -23.18
CA GLN A 169 8.59 4.35 -22.53
C GLN A 169 9.57 5.53 -22.59
N PRO A 170 9.22 6.68 -23.21
CA PRO A 170 10.09 7.86 -23.20
C PRO A 170 10.28 8.43 -21.78
N LEU A 171 11.53 8.66 -21.35
CA LEU A 171 11.82 9.12 -19.99
C LEU A 171 11.22 10.49 -19.67
N GLY A 172 11.13 11.40 -20.64
CA GLY A 172 10.52 12.72 -20.47
C GLY A 172 9.08 12.63 -19.95
N THR A 173 8.34 11.58 -20.35
CA THR A 173 6.95 11.36 -19.90
C THR A 173 6.83 11.02 -18.42
N LEU A 174 7.86 10.40 -17.85
CA LEU A 174 7.89 9.99 -16.43
C LEU A 174 8.53 11.05 -15.55
N LEU A 175 9.53 11.78 -16.07
CA LEU A 175 10.40 12.67 -15.29
C LEU A 175 9.89 14.12 -15.25
N GLN A 176 9.09 14.53 -16.24
CA GLN A 176 8.52 15.86 -16.27
C GLN A 176 7.44 16.01 -15.18
N PRO A 177 7.54 17.01 -14.30
CA PRO A 177 6.49 17.30 -13.33
C PRO A 177 5.17 17.66 -14.03
N LEU A 178 4.07 17.06 -13.60
CA LEU A 178 2.73 17.46 -14.05
C LEU A 178 2.44 18.89 -13.56
N ARG A 179 1.90 19.74 -14.44
CA ARG A 179 1.46 21.09 -14.09
C ARG A 179 -0.05 21.21 -14.18
N LEU A 180 -0.68 21.52 -13.04
CA LEU A 180 -2.12 21.70 -12.92
C LEU A 180 -2.45 23.11 -12.41
N THR A 181 -3.51 23.69 -12.95
CA THR A 181 -4.03 24.99 -12.51
C THR A 181 -5.03 24.86 -11.35
N GLY A 182 -5.53 23.65 -11.09
CA GLY A 182 -6.61 23.35 -10.15
C GLY A 182 -7.99 23.44 -10.79
N ALA A 183 -8.07 23.69 -12.11
CA ALA A 183 -9.32 23.71 -12.84
C ALA A 183 -9.99 22.33 -12.91
N VAL A 184 -9.22 21.25 -12.74
CA VAL A 184 -9.74 19.88 -12.68
C VAL A 184 -10.43 19.51 -11.36
N ASP A 185 -10.12 20.19 -10.25
CA ASP A 185 -10.65 19.90 -8.91
C ASP A 185 -12.18 19.75 -8.83
N PRO A 186 -13.00 20.54 -9.55
CA PRO A 186 -14.44 20.37 -9.51
C PRO A 186 -14.98 19.16 -10.30
N VAL A 187 -14.17 18.55 -11.17
CA VAL A 187 -14.59 17.45 -12.05
C VAL A 187 -14.81 16.17 -11.21
N PRO A 188 -15.97 15.50 -11.33
CA PRO A 188 -16.21 14.25 -10.64
C PRO A 188 -15.19 13.16 -11.01
N THR A 189 -14.77 12.39 -10.01
CA THR A 189 -13.75 11.36 -10.17
C THR A 189 -14.27 10.00 -9.75
N THR A 190 -13.83 8.94 -10.43
CA THR A 190 -14.06 7.56 -10.00
C THR A 190 -12.75 6.79 -9.96
N GLY A 191 -12.44 6.13 -8.86
CA GLY A 191 -11.39 5.12 -8.77
C GLY A 191 -11.93 3.73 -9.11
N VAL A 192 -11.22 2.98 -9.97
CA VAL A 192 -11.50 1.57 -10.21
C VAL A 192 -10.26 0.79 -9.75
N LEU A 193 -10.39 0.10 -8.62
CA LEU A 193 -9.30 -0.57 -7.93
C LEU A 193 -9.25 -2.04 -8.33
N CYS A 194 -8.08 -2.54 -8.72
CA CYS A 194 -7.91 -3.96 -9.02
C CYS A 194 -7.42 -4.68 -7.75
N THR A 195 -8.29 -5.44 -7.08
CA THR A 195 -7.96 -6.02 -5.77
C THR A 195 -6.88 -7.09 -5.87
N GLY A 196 -6.78 -7.80 -6.99
CA GLY A 196 -5.67 -8.71 -7.29
C GLY A 196 -4.34 -7.99 -7.57
N ASN A 197 -4.34 -6.65 -7.68
CA ASN A 197 -3.14 -5.82 -7.72
C ASN A 197 -2.76 -5.24 -6.34
N GLY A 198 -3.53 -5.50 -5.28
CA GLY A 198 -3.16 -5.14 -3.91
C GLY A 198 -3.80 -3.87 -3.35
N THR A 199 -4.87 -3.35 -3.99
CA THR A 199 -5.66 -2.25 -3.42
C THR A 199 -7.15 -2.57 -3.45
N SER A 200 -7.80 -2.40 -2.29
CA SER A 200 -9.25 -2.44 -2.12
C SER A 200 -9.79 -1.08 -1.64
N ILE A 201 -11.11 -0.90 -1.74
CA ILE A 201 -11.86 0.20 -1.14
C ILE A 201 -11.61 0.23 0.36
N GLU A 202 -11.61 -0.91 1.04
CA GLU A 202 -11.38 -0.96 2.49
C GLU A 202 -9.96 -0.53 2.85
N LEU A 203 -8.95 -0.91 2.05
CA LEU A 203 -7.58 -0.44 2.26
C LEU A 203 -7.47 1.09 2.07
N VAL A 204 -8.11 1.65 1.05
CA VAL A 204 -8.15 3.11 0.86
C VAL A 204 -8.93 3.79 2.01
N GLN A 205 -10.04 3.20 2.46
CA GLN A 205 -10.83 3.68 3.59
C GLN A 205 -10.00 3.68 4.89
N MET A 206 -9.21 2.63 5.11
CA MET A 206 -8.29 2.52 6.25
C MET A 206 -7.23 3.63 6.20
N LEU A 207 -6.61 3.86 5.03
CA LEU A 207 -5.64 4.96 4.87
C LEU A 207 -6.28 6.33 5.11
N VAL A 208 -7.51 6.55 4.65
CA VAL A 208 -8.29 7.77 4.97
C VAL A 208 -8.52 7.89 6.48
N ARG A 209 -8.85 6.79 7.16
CA ARG A 209 -9.09 6.75 8.63
C ARG A 209 -7.84 7.00 9.46
N LEU A 210 -6.63 6.85 8.89
CA LEU A 210 -5.39 7.32 9.51
C LEU A 210 -5.30 8.85 9.57
N GLY A 211 -6.14 9.57 8.81
CA GLY A 211 -6.28 11.02 8.91
C GLY A 211 -5.28 11.83 8.09
N ASP A 212 -4.59 11.21 7.12
CA ASP A 212 -3.69 11.90 6.20
C ASP A 212 -4.46 13.00 5.42
N PRO A 213 -4.09 14.29 5.57
CA PRO A 213 -4.71 15.38 4.84
C PRO A 213 -4.68 15.19 3.32
N ALA A 214 -3.66 14.53 2.77
CA ALA A 214 -3.53 14.27 1.33
C ALA A 214 -4.61 13.31 0.79
N LEU A 215 -5.23 12.50 1.66
CA LEU A 215 -6.26 11.54 1.29
C LEU A 215 -7.69 12.05 1.54
N ARG A 216 -7.85 13.17 2.28
CA ARG A 216 -9.17 13.79 2.51
C ARG A 216 -9.97 14.07 1.23
N PRO A 217 -9.37 14.53 0.12
CA PRO A 217 -10.12 14.75 -1.12
C PRO A 217 -10.84 13.50 -1.65
N LEU A 218 -10.39 12.28 -1.28
CA LEU A 218 -11.04 11.04 -1.68
C LEU A 218 -12.41 10.81 -1.04
N THR A 219 -12.76 11.60 -0.03
CA THR A 219 -14.05 11.57 0.67
C THR A 219 -15.04 12.61 0.14
N ASP A 220 -14.66 13.41 -0.87
CA ASP A 220 -15.58 14.34 -1.53
C ASP A 220 -16.77 13.56 -2.13
N PRO A 221 -18.02 14.05 -1.99
CA PRO A 221 -19.22 13.35 -2.49
C PRO A 221 -19.22 13.04 -4.00
N ARG A 222 -18.37 13.72 -4.78
CA ARG A 222 -18.20 13.53 -6.23
C ARG A 222 -17.21 12.42 -6.57
N VAL A 223 -16.42 11.96 -5.60
CA VAL A 223 -15.49 10.84 -5.73
C VAL A 223 -16.24 9.54 -5.43
N SER A 224 -16.12 8.57 -6.31
CA SER A 224 -16.67 7.23 -6.10
C SER A 224 -15.67 6.14 -6.43
N PHE A 225 -15.89 4.92 -5.92
CA PHE A 225 -15.00 3.79 -6.11
C PHE A 225 -15.74 2.53 -6.58
N PHE A 226 -15.04 1.74 -7.38
CA PHE A 226 -15.39 0.38 -7.75
C PHE A 226 -14.18 -0.52 -7.54
N GLU A 227 -14.44 -1.82 -7.43
CA GLU A 227 -13.42 -2.86 -7.39
C GLU A 227 -13.62 -3.84 -8.55
N LEU A 228 -12.51 -4.38 -9.04
CA LEU A 228 -12.49 -5.51 -9.95
C LEU A 228 -11.56 -6.60 -9.38
N PRO A 229 -12.00 -7.87 -9.31
CA PRO A 229 -11.23 -8.97 -8.72
C PRO A 229 -10.19 -9.52 -9.70
N THR A 230 -9.24 -8.68 -10.11
CA THR A 230 -8.18 -8.99 -11.08
C THR A 230 -6.89 -8.26 -10.75
N GLY A 231 -5.79 -8.62 -11.40
CA GLY A 231 -4.57 -7.83 -11.45
C GLY A 231 -4.70 -6.57 -12.32
N HIS A 232 -3.56 -5.96 -12.61
CA HIS A 232 -3.39 -4.59 -13.09
C HIS A 232 -3.97 -4.28 -14.49
N TRP A 233 -4.29 -5.29 -15.31
CA TRP A 233 -4.82 -5.12 -16.66
C TRP A 233 -6.26 -5.64 -16.80
N PRO A 234 -7.25 -4.99 -16.16
CA PRO A 234 -8.66 -5.43 -16.20
C PRO A 234 -9.25 -5.41 -17.61
N MET A 235 -8.71 -4.62 -18.53
CA MET A 235 -9.14 -4.61 -19.93
C MET A 235 -8.78 -5.90 -20.69
N LEU A 236 -7.82 -6.69 -20.17
CA LEU A 236 -7.40 -7.97 -20.74
C LEU A 236 -8.03 -9.16 -20.01
N SER A 237 -8.19 -9.07 -18.69
CA SER A 237 -8.70 -10.15 -17.85
C SER A 237 -10.22 -10.13 -17.69
N LEU A 238 -10.82 -8.95 -17.47
CA LEU A 238 -12.24 -8.76 -17.16
C LEU A 238 -12.88 -7.64 -18.02
N PRO A 239 -12.78 -7.69 -19.37
CA PRO A 239 -13.26 -6.61 -20.23
C PRO A 239 -14.79 -6.40 -20.15
N ALA A 240 -15.56 -7.42 -19.80
CA ALA A 240 -17.01 -7.31 -19.65
C ALA A 240 -17.38 -6.54 -18.37
N GLU A 241 -16.80 -6.96 -17.24
CA GLU A 241 -17.01 -6.36 -15.93
C GLU A 241 -16.48 -4.92 -15.91
N LEU A 242 -15.31 -4.68 -16.52
CA LEU A 242 -14.77 -3.32 -16.69
C LEU A 242 -15.74 -2.44 -17.50
N THR A 243 -16.32 -2.95 -18.59
CA THR A 243 -17.33 -2.22 -19.38
C THR A 243 -18.51 -1.79 -18.50
N ASP A 244 -19.05 -2.72 -17.69
CA ASP A 244 -20.18 -2.41 -16.81
C ASP A 244 -19.80 -1.40 -15.72
N VAL A 245 -18.61 -1.51 -15.14
CA VAL A 245 -18.08 -0.53 -14.17
C VAL A 245 -17.93 0.85 -14.81
N LEU A 246 -17.39 0.96 -16.02
CA LEU A 246 -17.21 2.24 -16.70
C LEU A 246 -18.55 2.92 -17.02
N LEU A 247 -19.57 2.15 -17.41
CA LEU A 247 -20.92 2.68 -17.64
C LEU A 247 -21.57 3.17 -16.34
N ARG A 248 -21.39 2.46 -15.24
CA ARG A 248 -21.89 2.87 -13.91
C ARG A 248 -21.15 4.09 -13.37
N ALA A 249 -19.83 4.14 -13.54
CA ALA A 249 -19.01 5.31 -13.24
C ALA A 249 -19.52 6.53 -14.01
N ALA A 250 -19.77 6.39 -15.32
CA ALA A 250 -20.34 7.45 -16.15
C ALA A 250 -21.72 7.93 -15.67
N ALA A 251 -22.48 7.09 -14.96
CA ALA A 251 -23.75 7.44 -14.33
C ALA A 251 -23.61 8.07 -12.94
N GLY A 252 -22.39 8.19 -12.40
CA GLY A 252 -22.13 8.73 -11.06
C GLY A 252 -22.37 7.75 -9.91
N GLU A 253 -22.44 6.46 -10.23
CA GLU A 253 -22.53 5.38 -9.25
C GLU A 253 -21.14 5.08 -8.64
N GLY A 254 -21.15 4.20 -7.63
CA GLY A 254 -19.96 3.70 -6.95
C GLY A 254 -20.03 3.92 -5.44
N HIS A 255 -19.14 3.25 -4.73
CA HIS A 255 -18.97 3.41 -3.29
C HIS A 255 -18.36 4.78 -2.98
N ARG A 256 -18.78 5.43 -1.88
CA ARG A 256 -18.18 6.68 -1.40
C ARG A 256 -17.52 6.38 -0.08
N LEU A 257 -16.26 6.79 0.04
CA LEU A 257 -15.53 6.64 1.29
C LEU A 257 -16.17 7.51 2.37
N GLU A 258 -16.14 7.00 3.58
CA GLU A 258 -16.55 7.72 4.77
C GLU A 258 -15.42 8.67 5.18
N PRO A 259 -15.72 9.96 5.44
CA PRO A 259 -14.75 10.84 6.05
C PRO A 259 -14.40 10.36 7.46
N VAL A 260 -13.24 10.79 7.96
CA VAL A 260 -12.90 10.60 9.37
C VAL A 260 -13.95 11.33 10.20
N ASP A 261 -14.55 10.64 11.18
CA ASP A 261 -15.46 11.28 12.13
C ASP A 261 -14.67 12.27 12.99
N ASP A 262 -14.91 13.57 12.77
CA ASP A 262 -14.27 14.64 13.52
C ASP A 262 -14.55 14.58 15.03
N THR A 263 -15.60 13.85 15.46
CA THR A 263 -15.99 13.72 16.88
C THR A 263 -15.28 12.58 17.60
N GLU A 264 -15.04 11.45 16.93
CA GLU A 264 -14.34 10.30 17.51
C GLU A 264 -12.83 10.30 17.20
N GLY A 265 -12.41 11.05 16.17
CA GLY A 265 -11.04 11.10 15.69
C GLY A 265 -10.56 9.79 15.03
N PRO A 266 -9.30 9.78 14.55
CA PRO A 266 -8.68 8.61 13.93
C PRO A 266 -8.68 7.39 14.85
N GLY A 267 -8.97 6.21 14.30
CA GLY A 267 -9.10 4.97 15.06
C GLY A 267 -7.87 4.64 15.92
N HIS A 268 -6.66 4.85 15.39
CA HIS A 268 -5.40 4.61 16.10
C HIS A 268 -5.14 5.56 17.29
N LEU A 269 -5.92 6.65 17.42
CA LEU A 269 -5.85 7.59 18.55
C LEU A 269 -6.95 7.38 19.60
N ARG A 270 -7.85 6.41 19.37
CA ARG A 270 -8.86 6.03 20.35
C ARG A 270 -8.21 5.29 21.53
N PRO A 271 -8.85 5.27 22.72
CA PRO A 271 -8.30 4.58 23.89
C PRO A 271 -8.01 3.10 23.61
N PHE A 272 -6.93 2.61 24.21
CA PHE A 272 -6.60 1.19 24.19
C PHE A 272 -7.67 0.36 24.91
N LEU A 273 -7.95 -0.84 24.41
CA LEU A 273 -9.05 -1.69 24.87
C LEU A 273 -8.95 -2.21 26.33
N MET A 274 -7.76 -2.15 26.93
CA MET A 274 -7.47 -2.64 28.27
C MET A 274 -7.14 -1.48 29.21
N ASP A 275 -7.49 -1.63 30.49
CA ASP A 275 -6.92 -0.82 31.54
C ASP A 275 -5.43 -1.13 31.67
N VAL A 276 -4.60 -0.09 31.70
CA VAL A 276 -3.14 -0.21 31.72
C VAL A 276 -2.58 0.30 33.05
N PRO A 277 -1.50 -0.31 33.56
CA PRO A 277 -0.82 0.20 34.74
C PRO A 277 -0.21 1.58 34.47
N ASP A 278 -0.16 2.42 35.49
CA ASP A 278 0.48 3.73 35.40
C ASP A 278 2.00 3.60 35.53
N VAL A 279 2.63 3.15 34.45
CA VAL A 279 4.09 3.06 34.33
C VAL A 279 4.61 4.32 33.65
N PRO A 280 5.55 5.06 34.27
CA PRO A 280 6.14 6.24 33.66
C PRO A 280 6.99 5.87 32.44
N ARG A 281 7.06 6.78 31.48
CA ARG A 281 7.92 6.63 30.29
C ARG A 281 9.27 7.32 30.51
N GLU A 282 10.35 6.68 30.10
CA GLU A 282 11.66 7.29 29.93
C GLU A 282 11.96 7.47 28.43
N ARG A 283 12.14 8.71 27.97
CA ARG A 283 12.33 9.01 26.54
C ARG A 283 13.81 9.21 26.21
N HIS A 284 14.30 8.42 25.27
CA HIS A 284 15.68 8.39 24.78
C HIS A 284 15.70 8.54 23.26
N GLY A 285 15.75 9.79 22.77
CA GLY A 285 15.72 10.05 21.32
C GLY A 285 14.40 9.60 20.69
N ASN A 286 14.45 8.59 19.80
CA ASN A 286 13.29 7.96 19.17
C ASN A 286 12.78 6.71 19.90
N LEU A 287 13.38 6.34 21.04
CA LEU A 287 13.00 5.20 21.86
C LEU A 287 12.38 5.65 23.18
N ASP A 288 11.31 5.00 23.61
CA ASP A 288 10.70 5.14 24.92
C ASP A 288 10.82 3.81 25.69
N LEU A 289 11.26 3.87 26.95
CA LEU A 289 11.33 2.72 27.86
C LEU A 289 10.26 2.85 28.95
N TYR A 290 9.59 1.72 29.21
CA TYR A 290 8.64 1.52 30.29
C TYR A 290 9.22 0.41 31.18
N LEU A 291 9.63 0.79 32.38
CA LEU A 291 10.41 -0.09 33.24
C LEU A 291 9.51 -0.70 34.30
N PRO A 292 9.65 -2.02 34.57
CA PRO A 292 9.01 -2.64 35.71
C PRO A 292 9.68 -2.17 37.01
N ASP A 293 8.96 -2.28 38.13
CA ASP A 293 9.54 -2.09 39.46
C ASP A 293 10.40 -3.30 39.82
N ALA A 294 11.69 -3.26 39.46
CA ALA A 294 12.65 -4.33 39.67
C ALA A 294 14.06 -3.79 39.94
N GLU A 295 14.78 -4.43 40.86
CA GLU A 295 16.18 -4.10 41.16
C GLU A 295 17.17 -4.78 40.19
N GLU A 296 16.79 -5.93 39.65
CA GLU A 296 17.61 -6.75 38.75
C GLU A 296 17.22 -6.55 37.28
N PRO A 297 18.15 -6.75 36.32
CA PRO A 297 17.84 -6.67 34.90
C PRO A 297 16.70 -7.59 34.48
N ARG A 298 15.79 -7.10 33.64
CA ARG A 298 14.58 -7.82 33.21
C ARG A 298 14.59 -8.08 31.71
N PRO A 299 13.94 -9.16 31.23
CA PRO A 299 13.68 -9.34 29.80
C PRO A 299 12.99 -8.12 29.20
N ALA A 300 13.19 -7.87 27.91
CA ALA A 300 12.57 -6.76 27.21
C ALA A 300 11.67 -7.20 26.05
N VAL A 301 10.65 -6.41 25.76
CA VAL A 301 9.82 -6.54 24.56
C VAL A 301 9.91 -5.23 23.77
N VAL A 302 10.47 -5.30 22.56
CA VAL A 302 10.58 -4.14 21.66
C VAL A 302 9.38 -4.13 20.72
N LEU A 303 8.56 -3.10 20.82
CA LEU A 303 7.35 -2.88 20.03
C LEU A 303 7.69 -2.04 18.79
N VAL A 304 7.40 -2.60 17.61
CA VAL A 304 7.71 -2.01 16.29
C VAL A 304 6.40 -1.71 15.57
N HIS A 305 6.07 -0.41 15.45
CA HIS A 305 4.81 0.03 14.87
C HIS A 305 4.66 -0.32 13.37
N GLY A 306 3.42 -0.22 12.89
CA GLY A 306 3.11 -0.39 11.47
C GLY A 306 3.41 0.83 10.61
N GLY A 307 3.11 0.77 9.33
CA GLY A 307 3.24 1.91 8.42
C GLY A 307 3.08 1.50 6.96
N PRO A 308 3.39 2.41 6.02
CA PRO A 308 4.02 3.71 6.25
C PRO A 308 3.17 4.73 7.02
N VAL A 309 3.82 5.62 7.78
CA VAL A 309 3.18 6.72 8.51
C VAL A 309 3.81 8.03 8.06
N PRO A 310 3.03 9.05 7.62
CA PRO A 310 3.59 10.31 7.14
C PRO A 310 4.59 10.95 8.13
N ALA A 311 5.69 11.51 7.62
CA ALA A 311 6.78 12.05 8.46
C ALA A 311 6.32 13.19 9.40
N ASP A 312 5.31 13.94 8.98
CA ASP A 312 4.68 15.03 9.71
C ASP A 312 3.47 14.61 10.56
N ALA A 313 3.08 13.33 10.53
CA ALA A 313 1.97 12.82 11.34
C ALA A 313 2.25 13.02 12.83
N ARG A 314 1.28 13.62 13.55
CA ARG A 314 1.36 13.83 15.00
C ARG A 314 0.01 13.49 15.64
N PRO A 315 0.00 12.83 16.82
CA PRO A 315 1.16 12.27 17.53
C PRO A 315 1.84 11.14 16.73
N THR A 316 3.13 10.91 16.95
CA THR A 316 3.87 9.84 16.26
C THR A 316 3.46 8.47 16.81
N PRO A 317 3.73 7.35 16.12
CA PRO A 317 3.30 6.02 16.57
C PRO A 317 3.70 5.66 18.00
N ARG A 318 4.88 6.07 18.49
CA ARG A 318 5.26 5.81 19.89
C ARG A 318 4.37 6.51 20.93
N ASP A 319 3.55 7.46 20.52
CA ASP A 319 2.61 8.20 21.36
C ASP A 319 1.15 7.71 21.16
N TRP A 320 0.91 6.69 20.33
CA TRP A 320 -0.43 6.15 20.11
C TRP A 320 -0.92 5.34 21.31
N PRO A 321 -2.20 5.47 21.72
CA PRO A 321 -2.75 4.76 22.88
C PRO A 321 -2.58 3.24 22.81
N GLY A 322 -2.78 2.64 21.63
CA GLY A 322 -2.60 1.19 21.45
C GLY A 322 -1.18 0.73 21.81
N LEU A 323 -0.18 1.33 21.18
CA LEU A 323 1.23 0.95 21.35
C LEU A 323 1.78 1.29 22.74
N THR A 324 1.45 2.47 23.27
CA THR A 324 1.80 2.83 24.65
C THR A 324 1.09 1.91 25.66
N GLY A 325 -0.11 1.44 25.34
CA GLY A 325 -0.85 0.46 26.13
C GLY A 325 -0.14 -0.89 26.21
N TYR A 326 0.28 -1.44 25.07
CA TYR A 326 1.12 -2.65 25.03
C TYR A 326 2.41 -2.49 25.86
N ALA A 327 3.12 -1.37 25.72
CA ALA A 327 4.37 -1.12 26.42
C ALA A 327 4.19 -1.10 27.95
N ARG A 328 3.10 -0.48 28.41
CA ARG A 328 2.73 -0.44 29.82
C ARG A 328 2.29 -1.80 30.35
N CYS A 329 1.55 -2.59 29.58
CA CYS A 329 1.20 -3.95 29.99
C CYS A 329 2.44 -4.84 30.16
N VAL A 330 3.39 -4.78 29.21
CA VAL A 330 4.68 -5.48 29.32
C VAL A 330 5.41 -5.09 30.62
N ALA A 331 5.46 -3.79 30.92
CA ALA A 331 6.06 -3.28 32.15
C ALA A 331 5.33 -3.69 33.42
N GLY A 332 4.00 -3.66 33.42
CA GLY A 332 3.18 -4.14 34.53
C GLY A 332 3.36 -5.61 34.84
N ASP A 333 3.64 -6.42 33.82
CA ASP A 333 3.89 -7.86 33.95
C ASP A 333 5.38 -8.19 34.15
N GLY A 334 6.21 -7.18 34.45
CA GLY A 334 7.55 -7.37 34.97
C GLY A 334 8.66 -7.49 33.92
N ALA A 335 8.42 -7.10 32.66
CA ALA A 335 9.43 -7.00 31.61
C ALA A 335 9.62 -5.55 31.17
N VAL A 336 10.72 -5.18 30.54
CA VAL A 336 10.90 -3.83 29.98
C VAL A 336 10.10 -3.69 28.69
N GLY A 337 9.14 -2.77 28.67
CA GLY A 337 8.46 -2.36 27.44
C GLY A 337 9.30 -1.31 26.71
N ALA A 338 9.70 -1.58 25.48
CA ALA A 338 10.49 -0.65 24.66
C ALA A 338 9.71 -0.30 23.39
N LEU A 339 9.41 0.98 23.17
CA LEU A 339 8.63 1.44 22.02
C LEU A 339 9.43 2.48 21.24
N LEU A 340 9.62 2.26 19.93
CA LEU A 340 10.38 3.19 19.08
C LEU A 340 9.51 3.84 18.00
N ASP A 341 9.94 5.01 17.52
CA ASP A 341 9.58 5.50 16.19
C ASP A 341 10.66 5.08 15.19
N HIS A 342 10.25 4.65 13.99
CA HIS A 342 11.15 4.42 12.85
C HIS A 342 10.73 5.23 11.61
N ARG A 343 11.64 5.40 10.66
CA ARG A 343 11.44 6.28 9.50
C ARG A 343 10.71 5.63 8.32
N LEU A 344 9.74 4.74 8.58
CA LEU A 344 8.90 4.16 7.51
C LEU A 344 7.81 5.17 7.13
N HIS A 345 8.15 6.13 6.27
CA HIS A 345 7.23 7.20 5.86
C HIS A 345 6.65 6.99 4.47
N ASP A 346 7.33 6.23 3.64
CA ASP A 346 6.86 5.75 2.33
C ASP A 346 7.20 4.27 2.15
N LEU A 347 6.61 3.62 1.14
CA LEU A 347 6.96 2.25 0.75
C LEU A 347 8.45 2.09 0.41
N GLY A 348 9.13 3.18 0.01
CA GLY A 348 10.57 3.16 -0.22
C GLY A 348 11.45 3.10 1.03
N ASP A 349 10.90 3.33 2.23
CA ASP A 349 11.71 3.53 3.44
C ASP A 349 11.98 2.26 4.25
N PHE A 350 11.57 1.07 3.81
CA PHE A 350 11.75 -0.17 4.59
C PHE A 350 13.20 -0.43 5.00
N GLU A 351 14.17 -0.14 4.12
CA GLU A 351 15.61 -0.25 4.45
C GLU A 351 16.01 0.63 5.63
N ARG A 352 15.56 1.88 5.60
CA ARG A 352 15.85 2.85 6.64
C ARG A 352 15.16 2.49 7.96
N ALA A 353 13.91 2.04 7.87
CA ALA A 353 13.13 1.61 9.03
C ALA A 353 13.74 0.38 9.70
N ALA A 354 14.20 -0.60 8.92
CA ALA A 354 14.88 -1.79 9.44
C ALA A 354 16.19 -1.42 10.18
N ALA A 355 16.96 -0.47 9.64
CA ALA A 355 18.16 0.05 10.31
C ALA A 355 17.83 0.76 11.64
N ASP A 356 16.73 1.54 11.68
CA ASP A 356 16.27 2.20 12.91
C ASP A 356 15.85 1.18 13.98
N VAL A 357 15.14 0.12 13.58
CA VAL A 357 14.74 -0.98 14.49
C VAL A 357 15.97 -1.70 15.03
N ALA A 358 16.92 -2.09 14.17
CA ALA A 358 18.15 -2.75 14.61
C ALA A 358 18.97 -1.88 15.59
N ALA A 359 19.09 -0.58 15.31
CA ALA A 359 19.77 0.35 16.21
C ALA A 359 19.06 0.48 17.56
N ALA A 360 17.72 0.56 17.57
CA ALA A 360 16.94 0.62 18.80
C ALA A 360 17.08 -0.66 19.63
N VAL A 361 17.07 -1.83 19.00
CA VAL A 361 17.29 -3.12 19.67
C VAL A 361 18.65 -3.17 20.36
N GLU A 362 19.71 -2.69 19.71
CA GLU A 362 21.04 -2.63 20.34
C GLU A 362 21.09 -1.67 21.53
N VAL A 363 20.40 -0.53 21.46
CA VAL A 363 20.27 0.40 22.59
C VAL A 363 19.51 -0.26 23.76
N VAL A 364 18.40 -0.94 23.49
CA VAL A 364 17.62 -1.67 24.51
C VAL A 364 18.46 -2.75 25.17
N ARG A 365 19.17 -3.56 24.39
CA ARG A 365 20.02 -4.65 24.90
C ARG A 365 21.22 -4.14 25.72
N ALA A 366 21.69 -2.93 25.46
CA ALA A 366 22.78 -2.30 26.18
C ALA A 366 22.34 -1.57 27.46
N ASP A 367 21.03 -1.37 27.68
CA ASP A 367 20.54 -0.76 28.92
C ASP A 367 20.82 -1.70 30.11
N PRO A 368 21.48 -1.22 31.19
CA PRO A 368 21.86 -2.07 32.31
C PRO A 368 20.68 -2.66 33.09
N ARG A 369 19.45 -2.17 32.86
CA ARG A 369 18.21 -2.68 33.46
C ARG A 369 17.54 -3.77 32.61
N VAL A 370 18.11 -4.06 31.44
CA VAL A 370 17.63 -5.08 30.51
C VAL A 370 18.55 -6.30 30.54
N ASP A 371 17.96 -7.48 30.65
CA ASP A 371 18.65 -8.74 30.33
C ASP A 371 18.76 -8.86 28.80
N GLY A 372 19.88 -8.39 28.26
CA GLY A 372 20.13 -8.32 26.82
C GLY A 372 20.17 -9.69 26.10
N ASP A 373 20.15 -10.80 26.84
CA ASP A 373 20.06 -12.17 26.31
C ASP A 373 18.62 -12.72 26.30
N ARG A 374 17.65 -11.92 26.75
CA ARG A 374 16.21 -12.26 26.81
C ARG A 374 15.37 -11.11 26.26
N VAL A 375 15.38 -10.95 24.94
CA VAL A 375 14.57 -9.95 24.25
C VAL A 375 13.55 -10.61 23.34
N ALA A 376 12.34 -10.05 23.28
CA ALA A 376 11.33 -10.34 22.28
C ALA A 376 11.12 -9.12 21.38
N LEU A 377 10.79 -9.34 20.11
CA LEU A 377 10.42 -8.29 19.16
C LEU A 377 8.96 -8.46 18.77
N TRP A 378 8.17 -7.39 18.74
CA TRP A 378 6.75 -7.43 18.43
C TRP A 378 6.41 -6.42 17.34
N PHE A 379 6.05 -6.92 16.16
CA PHE A 379 5.74 -6.14 14.98
C PHE A 379 4.23 -5.98 14.77
N PHE A 380 3.81 -4.81 14.28
CA PHE A 380 2.40 -4.51 14.03
C PHE A 380 2.19 -4.13 12.57
N SER A 381 1.09 -4.58 11.94
CA SER A 381 0.69 -4.16 10.59
C SER A 381 1.85 -4.24 9.57
N GLY A 382 2.11 -3.18 8.79
CA GLY A 382 3.21 -3.10 7.82
C GLY A 382 4.60 -3.28 8.41
N GLY A 383 4.78 -3.08 9.72
CA GLY A 383 6.03 -3.40 10.43
C GLY A 383 6.36 -4.89 10.38
N GLY A 384 5.37 -5.75 10.13
CA GLY A 384 5.55 -7.18 9.89
C GLY A 384 6.58 -7.50 8.79
N LEU A 385 6.70 -6.67 7.75
CA LEU A 385 7.69 -6.87 6.70
C LEU A 385 9.14 -6.71 7.20
N ILE A 386 9.37 -5.86 8.21
CA ILE A 386 10.68 -5.65 8.84
C ILE A 386 11.11 -6.90 9.65
N ALA A 387 10.15 -7.74 10.06
CA ALA A 387 10.42 -8.99 10.77
C ALA A 387 11.26 -9.99 9.94
N ALA A 388 11.34 -9.82 8.62
CA ALA A 388 12.04 -10.74 7.71
C ALA A 388 13.49 -11.00 8.13
N ASP A 389 14.27 -9.97 8.46
CA ASP A 389 15.69 -10.12 8.82
C ASP A 389 15.86 -10.95 10.11
N TRP A 390 14.93 -10.80 11.05
CA TRP A 390 14.96 -11.49 12.34
C TRP A 390 14.50 -12.95 12.25
N LEU A 391 13.66 -13.27 11.27
CA LEU A 391 13.28 -14.64 10.93
C LEU A 391 14.37 -15.33 10.11
N ASP A 392 15.04 -14.61 9.22
CA ASP A 392 16.05 -15.16 8.31
C ASP A 392 17.34 -15.55 9.06
N ALA A 393 17.74 -14.72 10.02
CA ALA A 393 18.90 -14.98 10.86
C ALA A 393 18.63 -14.66 12.34
N PRO A 394 17.83 -15.49 13.04
CA PRO A 394 17.49 -15.26 14.45
C PRO A 394 18.74 -15.20 15.33
N PRO A 395 19.00 -14.08 16.04
CA PRO A 395 20.13 -14.02 16.95
C PRO A 395 19.86 -14.82 18.22
N ALA A 396 20.90 -15.38 18.84
CA ALA A 396 20.76 -16.30 19.98
C ALA A 396 20.10 -15.70 21.24
N TRP A 397 20.08 -14.36 21.36
CA TRP A 397 19.41 -13.63 22.43
C TRP A 397 17.91 -13.44 22.20
N LEU A 398 17.44 -13.60 20.96
CA LEU A 398 16.03 -13.39 20.60
C LEU A 398 15.21 -14.59 21.09
N ARG A 399 14.25 -14.33 21.96
CA ARG A 399 13.45 -15.37 22.62
C ARG A 399 12.08 -15.57 22.00
N CYS A 400 11.56 -14.55 21.33
CA CYS A 400 10.24 -14.58 20.71
C CYS A 400 10.16 -13.50 19.64
N LEU A 401 9.48 -13.82 18.55
CA LEU A 401 9.01 -12.84 17.57
C LEU A 401 7.48 -12.83 17.57
N ALA A 402 6.88 -11.69 17.81
CA ALA A 402 5.44 -11.52 17.80
C ALA A 402 5.02 -10.63 16.64
N ALA A 403 3.84 -10.90 16.09
CA ALA A 403 3.28 -10.14 14.99
C ALA A 403 1.76 -10.02 15.15
N THR A 404 1.23 -8.80 15.15
CA THR A 404 -0.22 -8.56 15.30
C THR A 404 -0.78 -7.92 14.05
N TYR A 405 -1.84 -8.53 13.48
CA TYR A 405 -2.43 -8.20 12.17
C TYR A 405 -1.37 -7.85 11.09
N PRO A 406 -0.31 -8.67 10.95
CA PRO A 406 0.86 -8.25 10.18
C PRO A 406 0.62 -8.33 8.67
N VAL A 407 1.34 -7.49 7.93
CA VAL A 407 1.62 -7.73 6.52
C VAL A 407 2.89 -8.57 6.44
N LEU A 408 2.80 -9.78 5.86
CA LEU A 408 3.91 -10.76 5.86
C LEU A 408 4.49 -11.05 4.48
N ALA A 409 3.92 -10.44 3.44
CA ALA A 409 4.47 -10.35 2.10
C ALA A 409 4.10 -8.98 1.50
N PRO A 410 4.96 -8.36 0.68
CA PRO A 410 4.60 -7.11 0.04
C PRO A 410 3.42 -7.29 -0.92
N LEU A 411 2.48 -6.34 -0.90
CA LEU A 411 1.37 -6.34 -1.85
C LEU A 411 1.89 -6.07 -3.27
N PRO A 412 1.24 -6.60 -4.33
CA PRO A 412 1.78 -6.56 -5.69
C PRO A 412 2.14 -5.15 -6.20
N ASN A 413 1.28 -4.17 -5.94
CA ASN A 413 1.48 -2.78 -6.33
C ASN A 413 2.46 -1.99 -5.44
N TRP A 414 3.00 -2.57 -4.36
CA TRP A 414 3.95 -1.86 -3.51
C TRP A 414 5.35 -1.78 -4.13
N GLY A 415 5.62 -2.52 -5.21
CA GLY A 415 6.90 -2.45 -5.92
C GLY A 415 8.08 -3.06 -5.15
N LEU A 416 7.78 -3.92 -4.18
CA LEU A 416 8.72 -4.55 -3.26
C LEU A 416 8.88 -6.06 -3.53
N SER A 417 8.45 -6.55 -4.71
CA SER A 417 8.41 -7.97 -5.06
C SER A 417 9.78 -8.66 -5.00
N GLU A 418 10.85 -7.92 -5.32
CA GLU A 418 12.26 -8.37 -5.29
C GLU A 418 12.98 -8.01 -3.97
N SER A 419 12.29 -7.34 -3.03
CA SER A 419 12.90 -6.94 -1.76
C SER A 419 13.14 -8.16 -0.84
N ARG A 420 14.08 -8.03 0.11
CA ARG A 420 14.31 -9.04 1.16
C ARG A 420 13.22 -9.05 2.25
N PHE A 421 12.36 -8.03 2.28
CA PHE A 421 11.30 -7.85 3.27
C PHE A 421 10.12 -8.79 3.02
N ARG A 422 10.38 -10.11 3.09
CA ARG A 422 9.40 -11.17 2.81
C ARG A 422 9.42 -12.21 3.92
N PRO A 423 8.77 -11.93 5.06
CA PRO A 423 8.60 -12.90 6.15
C PRO A 423 8.13 -14.29 5.68
N VAL A 424 7.23 -14.35 4.69
CA VAL A 424 6.78 -15.61 4.05
C VAL A 424 7.92 -16.52 3.57
N ARG A 425 9.06 -15.95 3.15
CA ARG A 425 10.25 -16.71 2.74
C ARG A 425 11.21 -16.92 3.90
N ALA A 426 11.42 -15.87 4.71
CA ALA A 426 12.37 -15.88 5.82
C ALA A 426 12.02 -16.91 6.90
N VAL A 427 10.74 -17.25 7.09
CA VAL A 427 10.30 -18.22 8.10
C VAL A 427 10.92 -19.61 7.93
N ALA A 428 11.36 -19.98 6.72
CA ALA A 428 12.09 -21.22 6.48
C ALA A 428 13.41 -21.31 7.26
N ASN A 429 13.99 -20.16 7.65
CA ASN A 429 15.26 -20.05 8.36
C ASN A 429 15.09 -19.72 9.85
N ALA A 430 13.84 -19.60 10.34
CA ALA A 430 13.55 -19.22 11.73
C ALA A 430 14.01 -20.27 12.76
N GLY A 431 14.26 -21.51 12.34
CA GLY A 431 14.73 -22.58 13.21
C GLY A 431 13.76 -22.86 14.35
N ALA A 432 14.23 -22.71 15.59
CA ALA A 432 13.45 -22.94 16.81
C ALA A 432 12.97 -21.64 17.47
N LEU A 433 13.05 -20.49 16.79
CA LEU A 433 12.54 -19.23 17.29
C LEU A 433 11.00 -19.31 17.42
N PRO A 434 10.42 -19.13 18.62
CA PRO A 434 8.97 -19.07 18.78
C PRO A 434 8.40 -17.83 18.11
N VAL A 435 7.31 -18.01 17.37
CA VAL A 435 6.55 -16.96 16.70
C VAL A 435 5.13 -16.90 17.25
N VAL A 436 4.70 -15.73 17.75
CA VAL A 436 3.32 -15.49 18.21
C VAL A 436 2.60 -14.60 17.21
N LEU A 437 1.64 -15.14 16.47
CA LEU A 437 0.92 -14.43 15.42
C LEU A 437 -0.52 -14.15 15.85
N THR A 438 -0.88 -12.88 16.03
CA THR A 438 -2.27 -12.48 16.27
C THR A 438 -2.97 -12.21 14.94
N ARG A 439 -3.92 -13.08 14.57
CA ARG A 439 -4.70 -13.02 13.33
C ARG A 439 -6.09 -12.46 13.59
N VAL A 440 -6.52 -11.50 12.79
CA VAL A 440 -7.87 -10.92 12.88
C VAL A 440 -8.77 -11.51 11.79
N GLY A 441 -10.04 -11.77 12.11
CA GLY A 441 -10.96 -12.49 11.22
C GLY A 441 -11.72 -11.60 10.24
N ARG A 442 -11.77 -10.29 10.46
CA ARG A 442 -12.30 -9.29 9.52
C ARG A 442 -11.17 -8.47 8.90
N GLU A 443 -10.15 -9.17 8.43
CA GLU A 443 -9.00 -8.57 7.76
C GLU A 443 -9.31 -8.20 6.31
N MET A 444 -8.59 -7.22 5.78
CA MET A 444 -8.56 -6.93 4.34
C MET A 444 -8.06 -8.17 3.58
N PRO A 445 -8.77 -8.65 2.52
CA PRO A 445 -8.43 -9.89 1.84
C PRO A 445 -6.97 -9.98 1.37
N GLU A 446 -6.42 -8.86 0.89
CA GLU A 446 -5.03 -8.74 0.44
C GLU A 446 -4.01 -8.95 1.56
N ILE A 447 -4.27 -8.47 2.78
CA ILE A 447 -3.39 -8.69 3.94
C ILE A 447 -3.58 -10.11 4.48
N ALA A 448 -4.84 -10.58 4.57
CA ALA A 448 -5.18 -11.92 5.02
C ALA A 448 -4.46 -12.99 4.18
N ALA A 449 -4.40 -12.81 2.86
CA ALA A 449 -3.67 -13.70 1.96
C ALA A 449 -2.18 -13.82 2.32
N THR A 450 -1.52 -12.72 2.74
CA THR A 450 -0.11 -12.76 3.16
C THR A 450 0.10 -13.56 4.46
N VAL A 451 -0.86 -13.50 5.37
CA VAL A 451 -0.85 -14.27 6.62
C VAL A 451 -1.08 -15.76 6.32
N GLU A 452 -2.01 -16.09 5.44
CA GLU A 452 -2.25 -17.46 5.01
C GLU A 452 -1.04 -18.08 4.31
N GLU A 453 -0.38 -17.32 3.42
CA GLU A 453 0.87 -17.74 2.77
C GLU A 453 1.97 -18.00 3.81
N PHE A 454 2.12 -17.12 4.80
CA PHE A 454 3.11 -17.28 5.86
C PHE A 454 2.85 -18.51 6.71
N LEU A 455 1.60 -18.74 7.13
CA LEU A 455 1.24 -19.89 7.95
C LEU A 455 1.42 -21.22 7.18
N ALA A 456 1.16 -21.22 5.87
CA ALA A 456 1.45 -22.35 5.01
C ALA A 456 2.96 -22.63 4.95
N ALA A 457 3.77 -21.61 4.67
CA ALA A 457 5.23 -21.73 4.62
C ALA A 457 5.83 -22.18 5.97
N ALA A 458 5.35 -21.61 7.07
CA ALA A 458 5.76 -21.99 8.43
C ALA A 458 5.45 -23.45 8.74
N LYS A 459 4.26 -23.92 8.35
CA LYS A 459 3.87 -25.32 8.51
C LYS A 459 4.75 -26.26 7.67
N ASP A 460 5.08 -25.85 6.45
CA ASP A 460 5.89 -26.66 5.53
C ASP A 460 7.35 -26.79 6.00
N CYS A 461 7.91 -25.75 6.63
CA CYS A 461 9.26 -25.80 7.22
C CYS A 461 9.29 -26.29 8.68
N GLY A 462 8.13 -26.41 9.35
CA GLY A 462 8.02 -26.83 10.74
C GLY A 462 8.43 -25.74 11.75
N ALA A 463 8.28 -24.46 11.39
CA ALA A 463 8.52 -23.34 12.30
C ALA A 463 7.53 -23.34 13.47
N ASP A 464 7.99 -22.90 14.65
CA ASP A 464 7.19 -22.83 15.88
C ASP A 464 6.30 -21.58 15.84
N VAL A 465 5.06 -21.72 15.36
CA VAL A 465 4.10 -20.62 15.26
C VAL A 465 2.86 -20.91 16.10
N GLU A 466 2.62 -20.08 17.11
CA GLU A 466 1.38 -20.02 17.86
C GLU A 466 0.47 -18.92 17.29
N VAL A 467 -0.77 -19.30 16.93
CA VAL A 467 -1.76 -18.36 16.39
C VAL A 467 -2.77 -17.96 17.46
N VAL A 468 -2.92 -16.66 17.68
CA VAL A 468 -3.96 -16.07 18.52
C VAL A 468 -5.02 -15.46 17.61
N ASP A 469 -6.20 -16.09 17.53
CA ASP A 469 -7.28 -15.63 16.67
C ASP A 469 -8.16 -14.56 17.35
N VAL A 470 -8.54 -13.55 16.57
CA VAL A 470 -9.55 -12.53 16.89
C VAL A 470 -10.64 -12.57 15.81
N PRO A 471 -11.56 -13.55 15.84
CA PRO A 471 -12.49 -13.82 14.75
C PRO A 471 -13.32 -12.61 14.27
N HIS A 472 -13.66 -11.68 15.15
CA HIS A 472 -14.45 -10.50 14.83
C HIS A 472 -13.64 -9.20 14.79
N GLY A 473 -12.32 -9.26 15.05
CA GLY A 473 -11.44 -8.12 15.00
C GLY A 473 -11.16 -7.65 13.58
N HIS A 474 -10.98 -6.35 13.42
CA HIS A 474 -10.49 -5.69 12.21
C HIS A 474 -8.99 -5.36 12.34
N HIS A 475 -8.38 -4.87 11.27
CA HIS A 475 -7.02 -4.35 11.33
C HIS A 475 -6.91 -3.19 12.34
N GLY A 476 -5.99 -3.27 13.30
CA GLY A 476 -5.90 -2.29 14.40
C GLY A 476 -7.01 -2.41 15.45
N PHE A 477 -7.58 -3.61 15.62
CA PHE A 477 -8.69 -3.91 16.54
C PHE A 477 -8.50 -3.37 17.97
N GLU A 478 -7.27 -3.13 18.41
CA GLU A 478 -6.96 -2.75 19.77
C GLU A 478 -7.45 -1.36 20.20
N THR A 479 -7.86 -0.52 19.26
CA THR A 479 -8.45 0.78 19.55
C THR A 479 -9.84 0.97 18.92
N ILE A 480 -10.30 0.04 18.08
CA ILE A 480 -11.57 0.15 17.36
C ILE A 480 -12.58 -0.94 17.71
N ASP A 481 -12.14 -2.14 18.12
CA ASP A 481 -13.00 -3.25 18.50
C ASP A 481 -12.90 -3.50 20.01
N LEU A 482 -13.57 -2.67 20.81
CA LEU A 482 -13.50 -2.68 22.29
C LEU A 482 -14.31 -3.83 22.93
N THR A 483 -14.14 -5.05 22.42
CA THR A 483 -14.87 -6.26 22.83
C THR A 483 -14.09 -7.10 23.84
N ASP A 484 -14.79 -8.00 24.54
CA ASP A 484 -14.15 -8.95 25.46
C ASP A 484 -13.33 -10.02 24.73
N GLU A 485 -13.69 -10.34 23.48
CA GLU A 485 -12.90 -11.19 22.59
C GLU A 485 -11.54 -10.54 22.30
N SER A 486 -11.54 -9.28 21.88
CA SER A 486 -10.33 -8.48 21.66
C SER A 486 -9.46 -8.41 22.92
N ARG A 487 -10.06 -8.15 24.10
CA ARG A 487 -9.37 -8.15 25.40
C ARG A 487 -8.72 -9.49 25.70
N THR A 488 -9.42 -10.58 25.44
CA THR A 488 -8.92 -11.93 25.70
C THR A 488 -7.74 -12.26 24.78
N ALA A 489 -7.84 -11.91 23.50
CA ALA A 489 -6.76 -12.12 22.54
C ALA A 489 -5.50 -11.33 22.89
N VAL A 490 -5.62 -10.03 23.22
CA VAL A 490 -4.47 -9.21 23.63
C VAL A 490 -3.80 -9.76 24.89
N ARG A 491 -4.58 -10.17 25.90
CA ARG A 491 -4.02 -10.81 27.11
C ARG A 491 -3.33 -12.13 26.80
N HIS A 492 -3.90 -12.94 25.89
CA HIS A 492 -3.31 -14.20 25.50
C HIS A 492 -1.97 -13.98 24.80
N ALA A 493 -1.93 -13.12 23.77
CA ALA A 493 -0.70 -12.79 23.05
C ALA A 493 0.38 -12.20 23.99
N LEU A 494 0.02 -11.23 24.84
CA LEU A 494 0.94 -10.65 25.84
C LEU A 494 1.54 -11.74 26.72
N ARG A 495 0.71 -12.61 27.28
CA ARG A 495 1.16 -13.68 28.16
C ARG A 495 2.08 -14.65 27.43
N THR A 496 1.71 -15.11 26.23
CA THR A 496 2.54 -16.04 25.45
C THR A 496 3.91 -15.42 25.15
N VAL A 497 3.95 -14.16 24.69
CA VAL A 497 5.21 -13.45 24.41
C VAL A 497 6.08 -13.34 25.65
N LEU A 498 5.49 -12.97 26.79
CA LEU A 498 6.20 -12.85 28.06
C LEU A 498 6.68 -14.21 28.57
N ASP A 499 5.89 -15.27 28.47
CA ASP A 499 6.27 -16.63 28.90
C ASP A 499 7.52 -17.12 28.12
N HIS A 500 7.61 -16.81 26.81
CA HIS A 500 8.81 -17.07 26.00
C HIS A 500 9.99 -16.18 26.42
N ALA A 501 9.80 -14.87 26.60
CA ALA A 501 10.86 -13.96 27.06
C ALA A 501 11.40 -14.35 28.45
N PHE A 502 10.53 -14.81 29.34
CA PHE A 502 10.88 -15.25 30.68
C PHE A 502 11.47 -16.66 30.73
N GLY A 503 11.37 -17.49 29.69
CA GLY A 503 11.99 -18.82 29.66
C GLY A 503 11.24 -19.90 30.45
N GLY A 504 9.90 -19.83 30.52
CA GLY A 504 9.05 -20.87 31.12
C GLY A 504 9.19 -21.08 32.64
N HIS A 505 9.94 -20.24 33.35
CA HIS A 505 10.16 -20.34 34.80
C HIS A 505 9.84 -19.03 35.54
N ALA A 506 8.63 -18.51 35.37
CA ALA A 506 8.12 -17.43 36.20
C ALA A 506 6.62 -17.61 36.51
N ARG A 507 6.31 -18.61 37.33
CA ARG A 507 5.21 -18.56 38.29
C ARG A 507 5.66 -19.17 39.60
#